data_AF-A0A1G9ZHD5-F1
#
_entry.id   AF-A0A1G9ZHD5-F1
#
_cell.length_a   1.000
_cell.length_b   1.000
_cell.length_c   1.000
_cell.angle_alpha   90.00
_cell.angle_beta   90.00
_cell.angle_gamma   90.00
#
_symmetry.space_group_name_H-M   'P 1'
#
loop_
_entity.id
_entity.type
_entity.pdbx_description
1 polymer ?
#
loop_
_entity_poly.entity_id
_entity_poly.type
_entity_poly.pdbx_seq_one_letter_code
_entity_poly.pdbx_strand_id
1 'polypeptide(L)'
;MTEQLNEQELLQFIVEKTKADPKQIQLVLQVEKAFINKAEENAKGEVDIDSDELIDHILSRPDVKLTELAVDTILEAEMDYLMKNGFAGYID
;
A
#
# COMPACT_ATOMS: atom_id res chain seq x y z
N MET A 1 -4.01 -21.16 12.21
CA MET A 1 -4.90 -20.07 12.63
C MET A 1 -4.90 -19.11 11.46
N THR A 2 -6.06 -18.79 10.91
CA THR A 2 -6.21 -17.82 9.81
C THR A 2 -5.59 -16.51 10.27
N GLU A 3 -4.41 -16.18 9.76
CA GLU A 3 -3.80 -14.88 9.94
C GLU A 3 -4.76 -13.89 9.29
N GLN A 4 -5.59 -13.24 10.09
CA GLN A 4 -6.41 -12.15 9.63
C GLN A 4 -5.48 -10.95 9.63
N LEU A 5 -5.20 -10.38 8.45
CA LEU A 5 -4.45 -9.15 8.33
C LEU A 5 -5.03 -8.13 9.31
N ASN A 6 -4.25 -7.75 10.31
CA ASN A 6 -4.72 -6.82 11.32
C ASN A 6 -4.42 -5.41 10.81
N GLU A 7 -5.38 -4.83 10.08
CA GLU A 7 -5.23 -3.51 9.45
C GLU A 7 -4.79 -2.43 10.46
N GLN A 8 -5.18 -2.56 11.73
CA GLN A 8 -4.74 -1.65 12.80
C GLN A 8 -3.24 -1.80 13.13
N GLU A 9 -2.71 -3.02 13.17
CA GLU A 9 -1.28 -3.26 13.40
C GLU A 9 -0.44 -2.84 12.21
N LEU A 10 -0.90 -3.16 11.00
CA LEU A 10 -0.29 -2.65 9.76
C LEU A 10 -0.22 -1.12 9.78
N LEU A 11 -1.33 -0.46 10.13
CA LEU A 11 -1.36 1.00 10.21
C LEU A 11 -0.36 1.53 11.23
N GLN A 12 -0.32 0.95 12.43
CA GLN A 12 0.64 1.37 13.45
C GLN A 12 2.08 1.14 13.00
N PHE A 13 2.38 0.00 12.39
CA PHE A 13 3.71 -0.30 11.88
C PHE A 13 4.18 0.72 10.85
N ILE A 14 3.30 1.08 9.90
CA ILE A 14 3.60 2.10 8.90
C ILE A 14 3.73 3.48 9.54
N VAL A 15 2.84 3.85 10.48
CA VAL A 15 2.92 5.13 11.22
C VAL A 15 4.23 5.23 11.98
N GLU A 16 4.67 4.17 12.65
CA GLU A 16 5.93 4.18 13.42
C GLU A 16 7.16 4.34 12.53
N LYS A 17 7.16 3.71 11.35
CA LYS A 17 8.25 3.82 10.38
C LYS A 17 8.28 5.16 9.65
N THR A 18 7.13 5.62 9.18
CA THR A 18 7.02 6.77 8.26
C THR A 18 6.76 8.08 9.00
N LYS A 19 6.23 8.00 10.22
CA LYS A 19 5.68 9.13 10.98
C LYS A 19 4.62 9.94 10.23
N ALA A 20 4.03 9.34 9.20
CA ALA A 20 2.98 9.94 8.41
C ALA A 20 1.64 9.89 9.17
N ASP A 21 0.72 10.77 8.77
CA ASP A 21 -0.62 10.78 9.34
C ASP A 21 -1.35 9.45 9.04
N PRO A 22 -1.98 8.81 10.03
CA PRO A 22 -2.76 7.57 9.86
C PRO A 22 -3.80 7.66 8.73
N LYS A 23 -4.42 8.84 8.57
CA LYS A 23 -5.40 9.10 7.50
C LYS A 23 -4.77 9.09 6.10
N GLN A 24 -3.54 9.58 5.99
CA GLN A 24 -2.79 9.61 4.73
C GLN A 24 -2.35 8.20 4.36
N ILE A 25 -1.85 7.43 5.35
CA ILE A 25 -1.50 6.01 5.19
C ILE A 25 -2.71 5.20 4.74
N GLN A 26 -3.87 5.36 5.38
CA GLN A 26 -5.11 4.70 4.94
C GLN A 26 -5.45 5.04 3.48
N LEU A 27 -5.27 6.30 3.08
CA LEU A 27 -5.55 6.71 1.71
C LEU A 27 -4.60 6.01 0.72
N VAL A 28 -3.30 5.95 1.03
CA VAL A 28 -2.29 5.24 0.22
C VAL A 28 -2.69 3.77 0.04
N LEU A 29 -2.94 3.05 1.13
CA LEU A 29 -3.32 1.63 1.10
C LEU A 29 -4.62 1.38 0.33
N GLN A 30 -5.61 2.28 0.46
CA GLN A 30 -6.86 2.18 -0.30
C GLN A 30 -6.64 2.39 -1.80
N VAL A 31 -5.79 3.35 -2.16
CA VAL A 31 -5.47 3.65 -3.55
C VAL A 31 -4.71 2.49 -4.17
N GLU A 32 -3.68 2.00 -3.49
CA GLU A 32 -2.90 0.83 -3.88
C GLU A 32 -3.80 -0.38 -4.12
N LYS A 33 -4.64 -0.75 -3.14
CA LYS A 33 -5.54 -1.88 -3.28
C LYS A 33 -6.50 -1.71 -4.46
N ALA A 34 -7.03 -0.50 -4.67
CA ALA A 34 -7.88 -0.21 -5.83
C ALA A 34 -7.09 -0.32 -7.16
N PHE A 35 -5.82 0.07 -7.15
CA PHE A 35 -4.92 -0.02 -8.29
C PHE A 35 -4.59 -1.48 -8.62
N ILE A 36 -4.25 -2.29 -7.62
CA ILE A 36 -4.04 -3.74 -7.73
C ILE A 36 -5.28 -4.43 -8.31
N ASN A 37 -6.45 -4.22 -7.71
CA ASN A 37 -7.70 -4.82 -8.21
C ASN A 37 -7.98 -4.44 -9.67
N LYS A 38 -7.73 -3.18 -10.03
CA LYS A 38 -7.91 -2.70 -11.41
C LYS A 38 -6.87 -3.28 -12.36
N ALA A 39 -5.65 -3.50 -11.90
CA ALA A 39 -4.59 -4.13 -12.69
C ALA A 39 -4.88 -5.63 -12.89
N GLU A 40 -5.34 -6.33 -11.85
CA GLU A 40 -5.86 -7.71 -11.92
C GLU A 40 -7.01 -7.86 -12.92
N GLU A 41 -7.96 -6.93 -12.94
CA GLU A 41 -9.05 -6.94 -13.92
C GLU A 41 -8.58 -6.72 -15.37
N ASN A 42 -7.46 -6.00 -15.56
CA ASN A 42 -6.93 -5.68 -16.89
C ASN A 42 -5.89 -6.69 -17.40
N ALA A 43 -5.19 -7.40 -16.51
CA ALA A 43 -4.14 -8.33 -16.86
C ALA A 43 -4.62 -9.78 -16.82
N LYS A 44 -4.42 -10.52 -17.91
CA LYS A 44 -4.69 -11.97 -18.01
C LYS A 44 -3.68 -12.85 -17.24
N GLY A 45 -3.22 -12.41 -16.08
CA GLY A 45 -2.38 -13.21 -15.17
C GLY A 45 -0.98 -12.65 -14.85
N GLU A 46 -0.59 -11.47 -15.34
CA GLU A 46 0.64 -10.78 -14.91
C GLU A 46 0.31 -9.34 -14.55
N VAL A 47 0.16 -9.09 -13.26
CA VAL A 47 -0.13 -7.78 -12.68
C VAL A 47 1.20 -7.06 -12.49
N ASP A 48 1.67 -6.41 -13.55
CA ASP A 48 2.84 -5.53 -13.48
C ASP A 48 2.33 -4.15 -13.05
N ILE A 49 2.44 -3.86 -11.75
CA ILE A 49 2.02 -2.57 -11.20
C ILE A 49 3.23 -1.65 -11.23
N ASP A 50 3.13 -0.61 -12.05
CA ASP A 50 4.10 0.48 -12.03
C ASP A 50 3.93 1.27 -10.73
N SER A 51 4.84 1.03 -9.78
CA SER A 51 4.91 1.75 -8.51
C SER A 51 5.02 3.26 -8.72
N ASP A 52 5.71 3.70 -9.77
CA ASP A 52 5.81 5.11 -10.13
C ASP A 52 4.44 5.72 -10.49
N GLU A 53 3.61 5.02 -11.27
CA GLU A 53 2.24 5.47 -11.58
C GLU A 53 1.36 5.53 -10.33
N LEU A 54 1.50 4.54 -9.44
CA LEU A 54 0.77 4.51 -8.18
C LEU A 54 1.15 5.71 -7.29
N ILE A 55 2.45 5.98 -7.15
CA ILE A 55 2.96 7.11 -6.38
C ILE A 55 2.49 8.43 -6.98
N ASP A 56 2.62 8.62 -8.30
CA ASP A 56 2.13 9.82 -9.00
C ASP A 56 0.61 10.00 -8.82
N HIS A 57 -0.16 8.92 -8.88
CA HIS A 57 -1.61 8.98 -8.69
C HIS A 57 -1.99 9.39 -7.26
N ILE A 58 -1.24 8.91 -6.27
CA ILE A 58 -1.40 9.30 -4.86
C ILE A 58 -1.04 10.78 -4.69
N LEU A 59 0.12 11.21 -5.20
CA LEU A 59 0.60 12.60 -5.10
C LEU A 59 -0.28 13.58 -5.87
N SER A 60 -0.92 13.13 -6.95
CA SER A 60 -1.87 13.93 -7.71
C SER A 60 -3.15 14.26 -6.93
N ARG A 61 -3.41 13.61 -5.78
CA ARG A 61 -4.59 13.91 -4.95
C ARG A 61 -4.33 15.15 -4.10
N PRO A 62 -5.20 16.17 -4.16
CA PRO A 62 -5.04 17.40 -3.36
C PRO A 62 -5.15 17.17 -1.85
N ASP A 63 -5.76 16.05 -1.44
CA ASP A 63 -5.85 15.63 -0.05
C ASP A 63 -4.56 14.99 0.48
N VAL A 64 -3.62 14.64 -0.40
CA VAL A 64 -2.33 14.05 -0.02
C VAL A 64 -1.32 15.15 0.27
N LYS A 65 -0.80 15.13 1.50
CA LYS A 65 0.29 16.03 1.94
C LYS A 65 1.61 15.29 2.12
N LEU A 66 1.66 14.05 1.65
CA LEU A 66 2.85 13.21 1.66
C LEU A 66 3.81 13.63 0.53
N THR A 67 5.07 13.32 0.72
CA THR A 67 6.08 13.42 -0.33
C THR A 67 6.21 12.07 -1.04
N GLU A 68 6.75 12.06 -2.25
CA GLU A 68 7.06 10.83 -3.00
C GLU A 68 7.78 9.80 -2.14
N LEU A 69 8.85 10.23 -1.46
CA LEU A 69 9.60 9.39 -0.52
C LEU A 69 8.73 8.86 0.63
N ALA A 70 7.79 9.66 1.14
CA ALA A 70 6.91 9.20 2.20
C ALA A 70 5.90 8.17 1.70
N VAL A 71 5.38 8.32 0.47
CA VAL A 71 4.49 7.34 -0.15
C VAL A 71 5.26 6.04 -0.42
N ASP A 72 6.43 6.14 -1.01
CA ASP A 72 7.32 5.00 -1.29
C ASP A 72 7.65 4.23 0.00
N THR A 73 8.05 4.94 1.07
CA THR A 73 8.31 4.31 2.38
C THR A 73 7.06 3.65 2.97
N ILE A 74 5.85 4.17 2.70
CA ILE A 74 4.59 3.55 3.14
C ILE A 74 4.38 2.21 2.43
N LEU A 75 4.53 2.19 1.10
CA LEU A 75 4.37 0.98 0.26
C LEU A 75 5.41 -0.08 0.64
N GLU A 76 6.68 0.33 0.80
CA GLU A 76 7.73 -0.58 1.27
C GLU A 76 7.43 -1.13 2.67
N ALA A 77 6.98 -0.28 3.60
CA ALA A 77 6.64 -0.71 4.97
C ALA A 77 5.45 -1.67 4.99
N GLU A 78 4.48 -1.49 4.09
CA GLU A 78 3.36 -2.39 3.92
C GLU A 78 3.82 -3.75 3.39
N MET A 79 4.54 -3.78 2.27
CA MET A 79 5.11 -5.02 1.73
C MET A 79 5.99 -5.76 2.75
N ASP A 80 6.83 -5.04 3.50
CA ASP A 80 7.64 -5.58 4.60
C ASP A 80 6.77 -6.28 5.65
N TYR A 81 5.67 -5.64 6.05
CA TYR A 81 4.74 -6.18 7.04
C TYR A 81 4.02 -7.41 6.50
N LEU A 82 3.52 -7.33 5.26
CA LEU A 82 2.85 -8.45 4.59
C LEU A 82 3.78 -9.66 4.47
N MET A 83 5.01 -9.46 4.01
CA MET A 83 6.02 -10.53 3.92
C MET A 83 6.36 -11.12 5.30
N LYS A 84 6.56 -10.28 6.32
CA LYS A 84 6.88 -10.73 7.68
C LYS A 84 5.77 -11.56 8.32
N ASN A 85 4.52 -11.23 8.02
CA ASN A 85 3.35 -11.94 8.54
C ASN A 85 2.84 -13.03 7.58
N GLY A 86 3.64 -13.44 6.58
CA GLY A 86 3.27 -14.53 5.68
C GLY A 86 2.14 -14.21 4.70
N PHE A 87 1.70 -12.95 4.60
CA PHE A 87 0.73 -12.46 3.63
C PHE A 87 1.32 -12.18 2.24
N ALA A 88 2.56 -12.62 1.99
CA ALA A 88 3.22 -12.48 0.68
C ALA A 88 2.43 -13.09 -0.49
N GLY A 89 1.40 -13.91 -0.20
CA GLY A 89 0.45 -14.46 -1.17
C GLY A 89 -0.93 -13.79 -1.22
N TYR A 90 -1.09 -12.54 -0.76
CA TYR A 90 -2.35 -11.78 -0.96
C TYR A 90 -2.56 -11.30 -2.42
N ILE A 91 -1.71 -11.78 -3.33
CA ILE A 91 -1.72 -11.57 -4.78
C ILE A 91 -1.87 -12.93 -5.49
N ASP A 92 -2.74 -13.81 -4.97
CA ASP A 92 -3.12 -15.09 -5.61
C ASP A 92 -4.66 -15.22 -5.71
#